data_AF-A0A7M1Q1I3-F1
#
_entry.id   AF-A0A7M1Q1I3-F1
#
_cell.length_a   1.000
_cell.length_b   1.000
_cell.length_c   1.000
_cell.angle_alpha   90.00
_cell.angle_beta   90.00
_cell.angle_gamma   90.00
#
_symmetry.space_group_name_H-M   'P 1'
#
loop_
_entity.id
_entity.type
_entity.pdbx_description
1 polymer ?
#
loop_
_entity_poly.entity_id
_entity_poly.type
_entity_poly.pdbx_seq_one_letter_code
_entity_poly.pdbx_strand_id
1 'polypeptide(L)'
;MKLKNKYLYLAHDDEYNTRIYMQDLKDYRNVITAKLCAELKGRRRHMEDISQEINNELYQLAMTGMLIDFTNISRDRNYVRVQIYQLGDLCGYDAVEQTLYRKKQCLGAYKTLEYKRGKWKLMS
;
A
#
# COMPACT_ATOMS: atom_id res chain seq x y z
N MET A 1 0.13 20.29 30.61
CA MET A 1 0.76 20.19 29.28
C MET A 1 -0.13 19.30 28.41
N LYS A 2 -0.68 19.78 27.28
CA LYS A 2 -1.48 18.95 26.36
C LYS A 2 -0.56 18.42 25.26
N LEU A 3 -0.56 17.10 25.05
CA LEU A 3 0.14 16.47 23.92
C LEU A 3 -0.51 16.91 22.60
N LYS A 4 0.28 17.46 21.67
CA LYS A 4 -0.15 17.88 20.32
C LYS A 4 0.32 16.87 19.27
N ASN A 5 0.05 15.59 19.50
CA ASN A 5 0.53 14.52 18.62
C ASN A 5 -0.28 14.49 17.31
N LYS A 6 0.40 14.48 16.17
CA LYS A 6 -0.23 14.31 14.84
C LYS A 6 -0.74 12.88 14.60
N TYR A 7 -0.08 11.91 15.24
CA TYR A 7 -0.36 10.49 15.11
C TYR A 7 -0.45 9.84 16.49
N LEU A 8 -1.36 8.89 16.64
CA LEU A 8 -1.45 7.99 17.79
C LEU A 8 -1.54 6.56 17.26
N TYR A 9 -0.63 5.73 17.73
CA TYR A 9 -0.53 4.32 17.36
C TYR A 9 -0.95 3.49 18.57
N LEU A 10 -1.96 2.63 18.40
CA LEU A 10 -2.37 1.67 19.43
C LEU A 10 -1.95 0.28 18.94
N ALA A 11 -0.82 -0.21 19.47
CA ALA A 11 -0.47 -1.62 19.36
C ALA A 11 -1.22 -2.39 20.44
N HIS A 12 -1.99 -3.38 20.01
CA HIS A 12 -2.33 -4.52 20.84
C HIS A 12 -1.45 -5.68 20.37
N ASP A 13 -0.66 -6.26 21.28
CA ASP A 13 0.32 -7.30 20.94
C ASP A 13 -0.33 -8.60 20.42
N ASP A 14 -1.64 -8.76 20.61
CA ASP A 14 -2.42 -9.96 20.26
C ASP A 14 -3.37 -9.76 19.05
N GLU A 15 -3.39 -8.58 18.43
CA GLU A 15 -4.30 -8.28 17.32
C GLU A 15 -3.59 -8.29 15.95
N TYR A 16 -4.22 -8.91 14.95
CA TYR A 16 -3.75 -8.90 13.55
C TYR A 16 -3.91 -7.51 12.89
N ASN A 17 -4.76 -6.65 13.43
CA ASN A 17 -4.98 -5.30 12.94
C ASN A 17 -4.31 -4.28 13.85
N THR A 18 -3.75 -3.24 13.24
CA THR A 18 -3.25 -2.09 13.99
C THR A 18 -4.12 -0.89 13.68
N ARG A 19 -4.61 -0.22 14.72
CA ARG A 19 -5.32 1.05 14.58
C ARG A 19 -4.36 2.23 14.70
N ILE A 20 -4.36 3.07 13.67
CA ILE A 20 -3.60 4.31 13.64
C ILE A 20 -4.60 5.46 13.59
N TYR A 21 -4.49 6.37 14.54
CA TYR A 21 -5.30 7.58 14.59
C TYR A 21 -4.45 8.76 14.10
N MET A 22 -5.00 9.55 13.19
CA MET A 22 -4.32 10.68 12.56
C MET A 22 -5.19 11.92 12.70
N GLN A 23 -4.59 13.09 12.93
CA GLN A 23 -5.33 14.35 12.97
C GLN A 23 -5.91 14.73 11.60
N ASP A 24 -5.14 14.52 10.53
CA ASP A 24 -5.60 14.65 9.14
C ASP A 24 -5.34 13.33 8.41
N LEU A 25 -6.39 12.64 7.97
CA LEU A 25 -6.28 11.40 7.21
C LEU A 25 -5.53 11.59 5.88
N LYS A 26 -5.51 12.81 5.34
CA LYS A 26 -4.76 13.11 4.10
C LYS A 26 -3.25 12.91 4.29
N ASP A 27 -2.73 13.01 5.51
CA ASP A 27 -1.32 12.74 5.80
C ASP A 27 -0.95 11.27 5.54
N TYR A 28 -1.94 10.37 5.50
CA TYR A 28 -1.74 8.95 5.20
C TYR A 28 -1.18 8.69 3.78
N ARG A 29 -1.40 9.62 2.85
CA ARG A 29 -0.77 9.60 1.51
C ARG A 29 0.76 9.46 1.58
N ASN A 30 1.35 10.19 2.51
CA ASN A 30 2.80 10.18 2.70
C ASN A 30 3.26 8.84 3.30
N VAL A 31 2.43 8.23 4.17
CA VAL A 31 2.71 6.91 4.74
C VAL A 31 2.69 5.83 3.66
N ILE A 32 1.67 5.80 2.81
CA ILE A 32 1.54 4.82 1.71
C ILE A 32 2.75 4.90 0.78
N THR A 33 3.06 6.09 0.29
CA THR A 33 4.16 6.30 -0.67
C THR A 33 5.53 6.03 -0.06
N ALA A 34 5.77 6.48 1.18
CA ALA A 34 7.01 6.18 1.89
C ALA A 34 7.22 4.68 2.09
N LYS A 35 6.17 3.94 2.48
CA LYS A 35 6.24 2.48 2.65
C LYS A 35 6.50 1.77 1.32
N LEU A 36 5.80 2.15 0.25
CA LEU A 36 6.02 1.60 -1.09
C LEU A 36 7.47 1.84 -1.56
N CYS A 37 7.98 3.07 -1.46
CA CYS A 37 9.35 3.37 -1.84
C CYS A 37 10.36 2.56 -1.01
N ALA A 38 10.15 2.44 0.31
CA ALA A 38 11.02 1.66 1.18
C ALA A 38 11.09 0.18 0.77
N GLU A 39 9.93 -0.45 0.53
CA GLU A 39 9.86 -1.88 0.14
C GLU A 39 10.32 -2.14 -1.30
N LEU A 40 10.07 -1.21 -2.23
CA LEU A 40 10.34 -1.42 -3.65
C LEU A 40 11.74 -0.96 -4.09
N LYS A 41 12.41 -0.08 -3.33
CA LYS A 41 13.75 0.41 -3.63
C LYS A 41 14.77 -0.72 -3.76
N GLY A 42 14.75 -1.69 -2.85
CA GLY A 42 15.71 -2.80 -2.82
C GLY A 42 17.16 -2.28 -2.84
N ARG A 43 17.98 -2.76 -3.79
CA ARG A 43 19.39 -2.34 -3.96
C ARG A 43 19.59 -1.10 -4.83
N ARG A 44 18.52 -0.45 -5.29
CA ARG A 44 18.65 0.71 -6.19
C ARG A 44 19.21 1.91 -5.43
N ARG A 45 20.19 2.58 -6.02
CA ARG A 45 20.77 3.83 -5.48
C ARG A 45 19.71 4.94 -5.43
N HIS A 46 18.95 5.08 -6.51
CA HIS A 46 17.91 6.08 -6.68
C HIS A 46 16.58 5.45 -7.10
N MET A 47 15.48 6.03 -6.65
CA MET A 47 14.12 5.74 -7.07
C MET A 47 13.36 7.07 -7.00
N GLU A 48 12.77 7.50 -8.11
CA GLU A 48 11.97 8.73 -8.12
C GLU A 48 10.78 8.60 -7.18
N ASP A 49 10.29 9.73 -6.70
CA ASP A 49 9.08 9.77 -5.89
C ASP A 49 7.85 9.40 -6.73
N ILE A 50 6.85 8.81 -6.06
CA ILE A 50 5.55 8.53 -6.66
C ILE A 50 4.85 9.85 -6.96
N SER A 51 4.36 10.03 -8.20
CA SER A 51 3.66 11.25 -8.61
C SER A 51 2.42 11.50 -7.75
N GLN A 52 2.04 12.77 -7.60
CA GLN A 52 0.84 13.14 -6.83
C GLN A 52 -0.44 12.48 -7.36
N GLU A 53 -0.53 12.30 -8.68
CA GLU A 53 -1.65 11.61 -9.33
C GLU A 53 -1.79 10.16 -8.85
N ILE A 54 -0.71 9.38 -8.90
CA ILE A 54 -0.70 7.99 -8.44
C ILE A 54 -0.93 7.93 -6.93
N ASN A 55 -0.34 8.85 -6.17
CA ASN A 55 -0.54 8.93 -4.72
C ASN A 55 -2.02 9.18 -4.37
N ASN A 56 -2.70 10.08 -5.09
CA ASN A 56 -4.12 10.32 -4.92
C ASN A 56 -4.96 9.08 -5.26
N GLU A 57 -4.64 8.35 -6.33
CA GLU A 57 -5.34 7.10 -6.67
C GLU A 57 -5.14 6.04 -5.58
N LEU A 58 -3.91 5.81 -5.13
CA LEU A 58 -3.60 4.88 -4.03
C LEU A 58 -4.35 5.23 -2.74
N TYR A 59 -4.47 6.52 -2.44
CA TYR A 59 -5.24 6.98 -1.29
C TYR A 59 -6.74 6.67 -1.42
N GLN A 60 -7.34 6.84 -2.60
CA GLN A 60 -8.74 6.47 -2.82
C GLN A 60 -8.98 4.96 -2.68
N LEU A 61 -8.04 4.14 -3.18
CA LEU A 61 -8.07 2.69 -2.96
C LEU A 61 -7.99 2.36 -1.46
N ALA A 62 -7.09 3.02 -0.73
CA ALA A 62 -6.94 2.84 0.72
C ALA A 62 -8.22 3.17 1.49
N MET A 63 -8.92 4.24 1.13
CA MET A 63 -10.20 4.64 1.72
C MET A 63 -11.31 3.59 1.58
N THR A 64 -11.17 2.68 0.60
CA THR A 64 -12.16 1.63 0.30
C THR A 64 -11.63 0.24 0.64
N GLY A 65 -10.52 0.13 1.35
CA GLY A 65 -9.88 -1.14 1.74
C GLY A 65 -8.90 -1.67 0.70
N MET A 66 -7.63 -1.25 0.80
CA MET A 66 -6.55 -1.64 -0.09
C MET A 66 -5.60 -2.64 0.58
N LEU A 67 -5.21 -3.68 -0.16
CA LEU A 67 -4.10 -4.58 0.20
C LEU A 67 -2.98 -4.44 -0.82
N ILE A 68 -1.75 -4.25 -0.34
CA ILE A 68 -0.53 -4.27 -1.16
C ILE A 68 0.18 -5.60 -0.91
N ASP A 69 0.34 -6.41 -1.94
CA ASP A 69 0.96 -7.73 -1.80
C ASP A 69 2.49 -7.65 -1.95
N PHE A 70 3.17 -7.37 -0.83
CA PHE A 70 4.62 -7.36 -0.76
C PHE A 70 5.26 -8.75 -0.80
N THR A 71 4.48 -9.84 -0.69
CA THR A 71 5.01 -11.21 -0.79
C THR A 71 5.35 -11.58 -2.23
N ASN A 72 4.67 -10.96 -3.19
CA ASN A 72 4.80 -11.27 -4.62
C ASN A 72 5.37 -10.09 -5.44
N ILE A 73 6.43 -9.47 -4.95
CA ILE A 73 7.07 -8.35 -5.66
C ILE A 73 7.96 -8.90 -6.77
N SER A 74 7.61 -8.57 -8.02
CA SER A 74 8.39 -8.96 -9.19
C SER A 74 9.43 -7.88 -9.50
N ARG A 75 10.70 -8.27 -9.55
CA ARG A 75 11.84 -7.36 -9.71
C ARG A 75 12.79 -7.86 -10.79
N ASP A 76 13.31 -6.92 -11.56
CA ASP A 76 14.44 -7.10 -12.47
C ASP A 76 15.34 -5.84 -12.39
N ARG A 77 16.46 -5.83 -13.12
CA ARG A 77 17.36 -4.68 -13.24
C ARG A 77 16.62 -3.41 -13.67
N ASN A 78 15.66 -3.56 -14.58
CA ASN A 78 15.00 -2.43 -15.25
C ASN A 78 13.63 -2.06 -14.67
N TYR A 79 13.03 -2.91 -13.85
CA TYR A 79 11.70 -2.66 -13.28
C TYR A 79 11.50 -3.29 -11.90
N VAL A 80 10.56 -2.74 -11.15
CA VAL A 80 9.94 -3.40 -9.99
C VAL A 80 8.45 -3.18 -10.06
N ARG A 81 7.68 -4.22 -9.74
CA ARG A 81 6.22 -4.14 -9.71
C ARG A 81 5.64 -4.87 -8.50
N VAL A 82 4.55 -4.32 -7.98
CA VAL A 82 3.77 -4.89 -6.87
C VAL A 82 2.29 -4.90 -7.24
N GLN A 83 1.57 -5.90 -6.76
CA GLN A 83 0.13 -6.05 -6.98
C GLN A 83 -0.64 -5.37 -5.85
N ILE A 84 -1.71 -4.69 -6.20
CA ILE A 84 -2.57 -3.94 -5.29
C ILE A 84 -4.00 -4.42 -5.49
N TYR A 85 -4.62 -4.91 -4.42
CA TYR A 85 -5.96 -5.48 -4.41
C TYR A 85 -6.92 -4.54 -3.67
N GLN A 86 -8.08 -4.32 -4.26
CA GLN A 86 -9.20 -3.67 -3.57
C GLN A 86 -9.98 -4.74 -2.81
N LEU A 87 -9.91 -4.78 -1.48
CA LEU A 87 -10.59 -5.81 -0.68
C LEU A 87 -11.96 -5.38 -0.15
N GLY A 88 -12.22 -4.08 -0.04
CA GLY A 88 -13.42 -3.58 0.63
C GLY A 88 -13.22 -3.44 2.14
N ASP A 89 -14.29 -3.15 2.85
CA ASP A 89 -14.30 -3.09 4.31
C ASP A 89 -14.36 -4.51 4.89
N LEU A 90 -13.18 -5.07 5.19
CA LEU A 90 -13.03 -6.40 5.77
C LEU A 90 -12.52 -6.29 7.21
N CYS A 91 -13.12 -7.06 8.11
CA CYS A 91 -12.67 -7.18 9.49
C CYS A 91 -12.09 -8.58 9.72
N GLY A 92 -10.86 -8.63 10.26
CA GLY A 92 -10.18 -9.87 10.63
C GLY A 92 -9.29 -10.48 9.54
N TYR A 93 -8.28 -11.24 9.97
CA TYR A 93 -7.29 -11.87 9.08
C TYR A 93 -7.94 -12.85 8.10
N ASP A 94 -8.76 -13.77 8.58
CA ASP A 94 -9.34 -14.84 7.78
C ASP A 94 -10.16 -14.29 6.60
N ALA A 95 -10.92 -13.22 6.84
CA ALA A 95 -11.69 -12.54 5.80
C ALA A 95 -10.77 -11.94 4.72
N VAL A 96 -9.68 -11.30 5.14
CA VAL A 96 -8.65 -10.74 4.24
C VAL A 96 -7.98 -11.87 3.44
N GLU A 97 -7.56 -12.94 4.10
CA GLU A 97 -6.86 -14.06 3.47
C GLU A 97 -7.74 -14.78 2.45
N GLN A 98 -8.96 -15.14 2.82
CA GLN A 98 -9.91 -15.80 1.91
C GLN A 98 -10.26 -14.91 0.71
N THR A 99 -10.46 -13.61 0.93
CA THR A 99 -10.79 -12.67 -0.15
C THR A 99 -9.60 -12.48 -1.10
N LEU A 100 -8.39 -12.37 -0.55
CA LEU A 100 -7.16 -12.30 -1.34
C LEU A 100 -6.96 -13.59 -2.16
N TYR A 101 -7.16 -14.76 -1.55
CA TYR A 101 -7.06 -16.05 -2.25
C TYR A 101 -8.01 -16.10 -3.45
N ARG A 102 -9.28 -15.72 -3.27
CA ARG A 102 -10.26 -15.66 -4.37
C ARG A 102 -9.83 -14.68 -5.46
N LYS A 103 -9.38 -13.47 -5.10
CA LYS A 103 -8.94 -12.45 -6.06
C LYS A 103 -7.70 -12.88 -6.86
N LYS A 104 -6.76 -13.61 -6.25
CA LYS A 104 -5.59 -14.15 -6.95
C LYS A 104 -5.96 -15.12 -8.08
N GLN A 105 -7.12 -15.77 -8.00
CA GLN A 105 -7.63 -16.67 -9.06
C GLN A 105 -8.37 -15.94 -10.18
N CYS A 106 -8.71 -14.65 -10.01
CA CYS A 106 -9.44 -13.87 -11.00
C CYS A 106 -8.49 -12.97 -11.81
N LEU A 107 -8.47 -13.15 -13.13
CA LEU A 107 -7.76 -12.23 -14.04
C LEU A 107 -8.33 -10.81 -13.90
N GLY A 108 -7.45 -9.81 -13.77
CA GLY A 108 -7.84 -8.40 -13.65
C GLY A 108 -8.35 -7.96 -12.27
N ALA A 109 -8.23 -8.80 -11.23
CA ALA A 109 -8.71 -8.45 -9.89
C ALA A 109 -7.75 -7.53 -9.08
N TYR A 110 -6.65 -7.10 -9.68
CA TYR A 110 -5.62 -6.28 -9.05
C TYR A 110 -5.11 -5.19 -9.99
N LYS A 111 -4.69 -4.07 -9.41
CA LYS A 111 -3.86 -3.07 -10.09
C LYS A 111 -2.38 -3.42 -9.91
N THR A 112 -1.57 -3.04 -10.87
CA THR A 112 -0.11 -3.17 -10.80
C THR A 112 0.53 -1.80 -10.69
N LEU A 113 1.22 -1.56 -9.58
CA LEU A 113 2.13 -0.42 -9.46
C LEU A 113 3.51 -0.85 -9.96
N GLU A 114 3.99 -0.23 -11.04
CA GLU A 114 5.30 -0.50 -11.65
C GLU A 114 6.19 0.75 -11.60
N TYR A 115 7.43 0.56 -11.19
CA TYR A 115 8.52 1.51 -11.46
C TYR A 115 9.42 0.95 -12.55
N LYS A 116 9.52 1.67 -13.68
CA LYS A 116 10.33 1.26 -14.84
C LYS A 116 10.91 2.48 -15.53
N ARG A 117 12.23 2.43 -15.81
CA ARG A 117 12.96 3.52 -16.49
C ARG A 117 12.75 4.91 -15.85
N GLY A 118 12.80 4.98 -14.51
CA GLY A 118 12.67 6.25 -13.80
C GLY A 118 11.24 6.77 -13.66
N LYS A 119 10.22 5.96 -13.98
CA LYS A 119 8.82 6.41 -13.95
C LYS A 119 7.94 5.40 -13.23
N TRP A 120 7.02 5.92 -12.43
CA TRP A 120 5.93 5.16 -11.84
C TRP A 120 4.75 5.09 -12.81
N LYS A 121 4.08 3.94 -12.83
CA LYS A 121 2.82 3.72 -13.52
C LYS A 121 1.92 2.85 -12.66
N LEU A 122 0.64 3.20 -12.60
CA LEU A 122 -0.40 2.36 -12.04
C LEU A 122 -1.24 1.84 -13.21
N MET A 123 -1.33 0.51 -13.33
CA MET A 123 -2.00 -0.18 -14.44
C MET A 123 -3.14 -1.05 -13.87
N SER A 124 -4.24 -1.18 -14.60
CA SER A 124 -5.32 -2.12 -14.28
C SER A 124 -5.18 -3.40 -15.09
#